data_AF-A0A838FIY2-F1
#
_entry.id   AF-A0A838FIY2-F1
#
_cell.length_a   1.000
_cell.length_b   1.000
_cell.length_c   1.000
_cell.angle_alpha   90.00
_cell.angle_beta   90.00
_cell.angle_gamma   90.00
#
_symmetry.space_group_name_H-M   'P 1'
#
loop_
_entity.id
_entity.type
_entity.pdbx_description
1 polymer ?
#
loop_
_entity_poly.entity_id
_entity_poly.type
_entity_poly.pdbx_seq_one_letter_code
_entity_poly.pdbx_strand_id
1 'polypeptide(L)'
;MHDVAIESRAGSERGRAGESFETLYRRLMPRVYGYVASLLRDQTAAEDVTALAFERAYRRRRSFRPSRGTPESWMFGIARNAALDELRRRRRRADARAGCCLHLPWPGLCRCCWPS
;
A
#
# COMPACT_ATOMS: atom_id res chain seq x y z
N MET A 1 -22.76 -2.32 -12.40
CA MET A 1 -22.56 -1.11 -11.58
C MET A 1 -21.18 -1.15 -10.92
N HIS A 2 -20.15 -1.02 -11.75
CA HIS A 2 -18.83 -0.44 -11.46
C HIS A 2 -18.35 0.12 -12.79
N ASP A 3 -19.09 1.13 -13.27
CA ASP A 3 -18.58 2.08 -14.26
C ASP A 3 -17.57 2.97 -13.53
N VAL A 4 -16.32 2.52 -13.49
CA VAL A 4 -15.21 3.41 -13.18
C VAL A 4 -14.80 4.04 -14.50
N ALA A 5 -15.50 5.13 -14.84
CA ALA A 5 -15.11 6.06 -15.88
C ALA A 5 -13.73 6.66 -15.53
N ILE A 6 -12.65 6.01 -15.97
CA ILE A 6 -11.34 6.64 -16.15
C ILE A 6 -11.38 7.32 -17.51
N GLU A 7 -12.19 8.36 -17.64
CA GLU A 7 -12.14 9.21 -18.81
C GLU A 7 -11.12 10.33 -18.60
N SER A 8 -10.17 10.36 -19.54
CA SER A 8 -9.56 11.56 -20.12
C SER A 8 -8.77 12.50 -19.19
N ARG A 9 -7.47 12.19 -19.09
CA ARG A 9 -6.35 13.13 -19.39
C ARG A 9 -4.99 12.41 -19.41
N ALA A 10 -4.85 11.39 -20.26
CA ALA A 10 -3.53 10.94 -20.69
C ALA A 10 -2.95 11.96 -21.69
N GLY A 11 -2.57 13.13 -21.16
CA GLY A 11 -1.71 14.05 -21.89
C GLY A 11 -0.44 13.31 -22.27
N SER A 12 -0.20 13.20 -23.58
CA SER A 12 1.01 12.68 -24.19
C SER A 12 2.24 13.44 -23.67
N GLU A 13 2.83 13.01 -22.56
CA GLU A 13 4.20 13.38 -22.19
C GLU A 13 5.15 12.55 -23.07
N ARG A 14 5.21 12.89 -24.37
CA ARG A 14 6.33 12.54 -25.25
C ARG A 14 7.57 13.30 -24.76
N GLY A 15 8.20 12.77 -23.71
CA GLY A 15 9.52 13.17 -23.24
C GLY A 15 10.53 12.07 -23.53
N ARG A 16 11.32 12.27 -24.59
CA ARG A 16 12.56 11.55 -24.98
C ARG A 16 12.94 10.30 -24.16
N ALA A 17 12.83 9.13 -24.81
CA ALA A 17 13.50 7.87 -24.45
C ALA A 17 13.21 7.30 -23.05
N GLY A 18 11.96 7.38 -22.58
CA GLY A 18 11.50 6.66 -21.40
C GLY A 18 10.24 5.85 -21.70
N GLU A 19 10.15 4.64 -21.15
CA GLU A 19 8.92 3.84 -21.18
C GLU A 19 7.76 4.60 -20.51
N SER A 20 6.55 4.52 -21.10
CA SER A 20 5.37 5.19 -20.53
C SER A 20 4.95 4.54 -19.20
N PHE A 21 4.41 5.34 -18.27
CA PHE A 21 3.92 4.80 -16.99
C PHE A 21 2.82 3.74 -17.19
N GLU A 22 1.97 3.89 -18.21
CA GLU A 22 0.93 2.92 -18.58
C GLU A 22 1.55 1.54 -18.93
N THR A 23 2.62 1.54 -19.73
CA THR A 23 3.33 0.30 -20.09
C THR A 23 3.96 -0.36 -18.87
N LEU A 24 4.59 0.45 -17.99
CA LEU A 24 5.16 -0.01 -16.74
C LEU A 24 4.08 -0.59 -15.81
N TYR A 25 2.92 0.06 -15.71
CA TYR A 25 1.79 -0.40 -14.91
C TYR A 25 1.33 -1.78 -15.38
N ARG A 26 1.04 -1.95 -16.68
CA ARG A 26 0.57 -3.23 -17.24
C ARG A 26 1.55 -4.37 -16.97
N ARG A 27 2.86 -4.12 -17.09
CA ARG A 27 3.89 -5.13 -16.82
C ARG A 27 4.03 -5.46 -15.34
N LEU A 28 4.01 -4.45 -14.47
CA LEU A 28 4.35 -4.62 -13.06
C LEU A 28 3.17 -4.90 -12.16
N MET A 29 1.94 -4.55 -12.54
CA MET A 29 0.74 -4.76 -11.72
C MET A 29 0.63 -6.19 -11.19
N PRO A 30 0.64 -7.26 -12.03
CA PRO A 30 0.50 -8.62 -11.52
C PRO A 30 1.68 -9.06 -10.62
N ARG A 31 2.90 -8.58 -10.92
CA ARG A 31 4.11 -8.90 -10.15
C ARG A 31 4.12 -8.23 -8.78
N VAL A 32 3.73 -6.96 -8.73
CA VAL A 32 3.62 -6.18 -7.49
C VAL A 32 2.49 -6.71 -6.63
N TYR A 33 1.33 -7.01 -7.22
CA TYR A 33 0.21 -7.61 -6.50
C TYR A 33 0.61 -8.94 -5.88
N GLY A 34 1.20 -9.87 -6.65
CA GLY A 34 1.66 -11.15 -6.11
C GLY A 34 2.69 -11.00 -4.99
N TYR A 35 3.63 -10.07 -5.13
CA TYR A 35 4.59 -9.74 -4.09
C TYR A 35 3.91 -9.23 -2.81
N VAL A 36 3.01 -8.24 -2.92
CA VAL A 36 2.30 -7.68 -1.75
C VAL A 36 1.38 -8.73 -1.11
N ALA A 37 0.67 -9.52 -1.92
CA ALA A 37 -0.17 -10.62 -1.44
C ALA A 37 0.63 -11.65 -0.64
N SER A 38 1.84 -11.99 -1.10
CA SER A 38 2.74 -12.90 -0.36
C SER A 38 3.18 -12.34 1.00
N LEU A 39 3.32 -11.02 1.13
CA LEU A 39 3.72 -10.34 2.36
C LEU A 39 2.56 -10.19 3.35
N LEU A 40 1.39 -9.78 2.87
CA LEU A 40 0.24 -9.46 3.73
C LEU A 40 -0.60 -10.68 4.08
N ARG A 41 -0.56 -11.74 3.26
CA ARG A 41 -1.41 -12.94 3.38
C ARG A 41 -2.90 -12.61 3.55
N ASP A 42 -3.33 -11.54 2.90
CA ASP A 42 -4.68 -10.99 2.94
C ASP A 42 -4.95 -10.34 1.59
N GLN A 43 -5.94 -10.87 0.88
CA GLN A 43 -6.25 -10.45 -0.49
C GLN A 43 -6.77 -9.02 -0.56
N THR A 44 -7.72 -8.66 0.31
CA THR A 44 -8.32 -7.32 0.34
C THR A 44 -7.26 -6.27 0.62
N ALA A 45 -6.40 -6.50 1.61
CA ALA A 45 -5.34 -5.54 1.88
C ALA A 45 -4.24 -5.53 0.81
N ALA A 46 -4.01 -6.65 0.12
CA ALA A 46 -3.07 -6.68 -0.98
C ALA A 46 -3.55 -5.82 -2.16
N GLU A 47 -4.84 -5.86 -2.49
CA GLU A 47 -5.46 -5.00 -3.50
C GLU A 47 -5.30 -3.51 -3.11
N ASP A 48 -5.71 -3.15 -1.90
CA ASP A 48 -5.62 -1.77 -1.38
C ASP A 48 -4.17 -1.24 -1.40
N VAL A 49 -3.22 -2.04 -0.88
CA VAL A 49 -1.82 -1.64 -0.80
C VAL A 49 -1.18 -1.55 -2.18
N THR A 50 -1.57 -2.43 -3.11
CA THR A 50 -1.10 -2.37 -4.49
C THR A 50 -1.59 -1.10 -5.18
N ALA A 51 -2.88 -0.78 -5.06
CA ALA A 51 -3.46 0.46 -5.60
C ALA A 51 -2.75 1.69 -5.03
N LEU A 52 -2.57 1.74 -3.70
CA LEU A 52 -1.86 2.82 -3.02
C LEU A 52 -0.40 2.95 -3.49
N ALA A 53 0.29 1.83 -3.73
CA ALA A 53 1.66 1.84 -4.22
C ALA A 53 1.75 2.46 -5.62
N PHE A 54 0.86 2.09 -6.54
CA PHE A 54 0.82 2.65 -7.88
C PHE A 54 0.39 4.12 -7.88
N GLU A 55 -0.52 4.52 -7.02
CA GLU A 55 -0.89 5.93 -6.83
C GLU A 55 0.33 6.76 -6.36
N ARG A 56 1.05 6.28 -5.34
CA ARG A 56 2.28 6.90 -4.84
C ARG A 56 3.34 6.99 -5.94
N ALA A 57 3.50 5.94 -6.73
CA ALA A 57 4.42 5.92 -7.86
C ALA A 57 4.02 6.96 -8.92
N TYR A 58 2.74 7.03 -9.30
CA TYR A 58 2.25 8.01 -10.27
C TYR A 58 2.49 9.46 -9.83
N ARG A 59 2.24 9.77 -8.55
CA ARG A 59 2.52 11.09 -7.97
C ARG A 59 4.02 11.43 -7.98
N ARG A 60 4.89 10.45 -7.80
CA ARG A 60 6.36 10.62 -7.70
C ARG A 60 7.11 10.36 -9.01
N ARG A 61 6.41 10.04 -10.10
CA ARG A 61 7.01 9.65 -11.40
C ARG A 61 8.03 10.66 -11.93
N ARG A 62 7.81 11.95 -11.70
CA ARG A 62 8.70 13.04 -12.13
C ARG A 62 10.00 13.11 -11.33
N SER A 63 10.05 12.50 -10.15
CA SER A 63 11.24 12.44 -9.29
C SER A 63 12.08 11.20 -9.55
N PHE A 64 11.63 10.27 -10.40
CA PHE A 64 12.41 9.09 -10.75
C PHE A 64 13.67 9.49 -11.53
N ARG A 65 14.82 9.00 -11.06
CA ARG A 65 16.12 9.23 -11.70
C ARG A 65 16.65 7.89 -12.20
N PRO A 66 16.78 7.68 -13.52
CA PRO A 66 17.33 6.44 -14.09
C PRO A 66 18.73 6.10 -13.58
N SER A 67 19.51 7.11 -13.15
CA SER A 67 20.84 6.91 -12.58
C SER A 67 20.85 6.22 -11.21
N ARG A 68 19.71 6.12 -10.52
CA ARG A 68 19.59 5.49 -9.19
C ARG A 68 19.03 4.08 -9.22
N GLY A 69 18.67 3.56 -10.39
CA GLY A 69 18.15 2.20 -10.54
C GLY A 69 17.05 2.09 -11.59
N THR A 70 16.51 0.88 -11.73
CA THR A 70 15.45 0.58 -12.70
C THR A 70 14.08 1.06 -12.21
N PRO A 71 13.15 1.39 -13.12
CA PRO A 71 11.76 1.70 -12.75
C PRO A 71 11.09 0.56 -11.97
N GLU A 72 11.45 -0.70 -12.28
CA GLU A 72 10.95 -1.88 -11.56
C GLU A 72 11.42 -1.89 -10.10
N SER A 73 12.72 -1.75 -9.86
CA SER A 73 13.28 -1.71 -8.51
C SER A 73 12.71 -0.56 -7.68
N TRP A 74 12.51 0.59 -8.32
CA TRP A 74 11.88 1.75 -7.67
C TRP A 74 10.43 1.46 -7.28
N MET A 75 9.66 0.84 -8.17
CA MET A 75 8.28 0.43 -7.90
C MET A 75 8.18 -0.59 -6.76
N PHE A 76 9.04 -1.62 -6.76
CA PHE A 76 9.08 -2.61 -5.68
C PHE A 76 9.49 -1.99 -4.33
N GLY A 77 10.35 -0.98 -4.33
CA GLY A 77 10.66 -0.21 -3.12
C GLY A 77 9.44 0.51 -2.55
N ILE A 78 8.63 1.13 -3.41
CA ILE A 78 7.38 1.79 -3.00
C ILE A 78 6.38 0.75 -2.46
N ALA A 79 6.19 -0.36 -3.17
CA ALA A 79 5.28 -1.44 -2.78
C ALA A 79 5.68 -2.05 -1.43
N ARG A 80 6.97 -2.35 -1.22
CA ARG A 80 7.50 -2.86 0.05
C ARG A 80 7.21 -1.90 1.19
N ASN A 81 7.47 -0.60 1.01
CA ASN A 81 7.21 0.38 2.06
C ASN A 81 5.72 0.46 2.39
N ALA A 82 4.84 0.45 1.39
CA ALA A 82 3.40 0.44 1.60
C ALA A 82 2.93 -0.83 2.34
N ALA A 83 3.44 -2.01 1.98
CA ALA A 83 3.14 -3.26 2.68
C ALA A 83 3.62 -3.25 4.13
N LEU A 84 4.83 -2.75 4.40
CA LEU A 84 5.34 -2.61 5.77
C LEU A 84 4.50 -1.63 6.60
N ASP A 85 4.05 -0.53 6.02
CA ASP A 85 3.16 0.42 6.69
C ASP A 85 1.82 -0.24 7.06
N GLU A 86 1.28 -1.08 6.18
CA GLU A 86 0.07 -1.85 6.43
C GLU A 86 0.25 -2.87 7.55
N LEU A 87 1.35 -3.64 7.54
CA LEU A 87 1.69 -4.57 8.61
C LEU A 87 1.82 -3.87 9.97
N ARG A 88 2.47 -2.70 10.00
CA ARG A 88 2.57 -1.87 11.22
C ARG A 88 1.19 -1.39 11.68
N ARG A 89 0.31 -0.98 10.76
CA ARG A 89 -1.07 -0.55 11.05
C ARG A 89 -1.88 -1.70 11.64
N ARG A 90 -1.77 -2.90 11.08
CA ARG A 90 -2.43 -4.12 11.60
C ARG A 90 -2.00 -4.44 13.01
N ARG A 91 -0.69 -4.41 13.28
CA ARG A 91 -0.16 -4.64 14.63
C ARG A 91 -0.71 -3.64 15.65
N ARG A 92 -0.70 -2.34 15.32
CA ARG A 92 -1.30 -1.31 16.20
C ARG A 92 -2.78 -1.54 16.48
N ARG A 93 -3.55 -2.07 15.52
CA ARG A 93 -4.96 -2.42 15.76
C ARG A 93 -5.14 -3.65 16.62
N ALA A 94 -4.28 -4.65 16.45
CA ALA A 94 -4.26 -5.82 17.32
C ALA A 94 -3.92 -5.41 18.75
N ASP A 95 -2.90 -4.56 18.93
CA ASP A 95 -2.49 -4.03 20.23
C ASP A 95 -3.59 -3.15 20.85
N ALA A 96 -4.26 -2.29 20.07
CA ALA A 96 -5.39 -1.49 20.57
C ALA A 96 -6.60 -2.34 20.97
N ARG A 97 -6.85 -3.46 20.27
CA ARG A 97 -7.88 -4.44 20.66
C ARG A 97 -7.47 -5.24 21.90
N ALA A 98 -6.18 -5.54 22.06
CA ALA A 98 -5.63 -6.22 23.25
C ALA A 98 -5.48 -5.27 24.45
N GLY A 99 -5.38 -3.96 24.20
CA GLY A 99 -5.14 -2.91 25.19
C GLY A 99 -6.30 -2.62 26.13
N CYS A 100 -7.46 -3.29 25.98
CA CYS A 100 -8.55 -3.13 26.95
C CYS A 100 -8.30 -3.88 28.28
N CYS A 101 -7.38 -4.87 28.32
CA CYS A 101 -7.20 -5.70 29.53
C CYS A 101 -5.79 -5.68 30.16
N LEU A 102 -4.79 -5.04 29.58
CA LEU A 102 -3.39 -5.24 29.99
C LEU A 102 -2.66 -3.94 30.34
N HIS A 103 -3.12 -3.27 31.40
CA HIS A 103 -2.25 -2.49 32.29
C HIS A 103 -2.91 -2.22 33.66
N LEU A 104 -2.93 -3.21 34.57
CA LEU A 104 -3.16 -2.96 36.01
C LEU A 104 -2.25 -3.85 36.86
N PRO A 105 -1.44 -3.27 37.76
CA PRO A 105 -0.93 -3.95 38.95
C PRO A 105 -1.71 -3.52 40.21
N TRP A 106 -3.06 -3.49 40.16
CA TRP A 106 -3.88 -3.14 41.33
C TRP A 106 -5.02 -4.16 41.53
N PRO A 107 -5.23 -4.71 42.75
CA PRO A 107 -6.37 -5.55 43.05
C PRO A 107 -7.60 -4.65 43.30
N GLY A 108 -8.47 -4.52 42.29
CA GLY A 108 -9.76 -3.83 42.45
C GLY A 108 -10.32 -3.22 41.17
N LEU A 109 -11.11 -4.01 40.43
CA LEU A 109 -12.23 -3.62 39.56
C LEU A 109 -11.91 -2.76 38.31
N CYS A 110 -11.81 -3.42 37.14
CA CYS A 110 -11.87 -2.74 35.84
C CYS A 110 -13.33 -2.63 35.37
N ARG A 111 -13.89 -1.42 35.39
CA ARG A 111 -15.32 -1.11 35.17
C ARG A 111 -15.76 -1.12 33.69
N CYS A 112 -14.87 -1.46 32.76
CA CYS A 112 -15.11 -1.40 31.31
C CYS A 112 -15.83 -2.62 30.73
N CYS A 113 -16.06 -3.68 31.51
CA CYS A 113 -16.72 -4.91 31.07
C CYS A 113 -18.20 -5.01 31.44
N TRP A 114 -18.83 -3.96 32.03
CA TRP A 114 -20.25 -4.01 32.41
C TRP A 114 -21.14 -3.56 31.23
N PRO A 115 -21.96 -4.46 30.64
CA PRO A 115 -22.94 -4.10 29.62
C PRO A 115 -24.17 -3.47 30.27
N SER A 116 -24.67 -2.37 29.71
CA SER A 116 -26.07 -1.94 29.86
C SER A 116 -26.66 -1.76 28.49
#